data_AF-A0A6N4R598-F1
#
_entry.id   AF-A0A6N4R598-F1
#
_cell.length_a   1.000
_cell.length_b   1.000
_cell.length_c   1.000
_cell.angle_alpha   90.00
_cell.angle_beta   90.00
_cell.angle_gamma   90.00
#
_symmetry.space_group_name_H-M   'P 1'
#
loop_
_entity.id
_entity.type
_entity.pdbx_description
1 polymer ?
#
loop_
_entity_poly.entity_id
_entity_poly.type
_entity_poly.pdbx_seq_one_letter_code
_entity_poly.pdbx_strand_id
1 'polypeptide(L)'
;MKTYLIAAALASALVLPIVAEDAAGTGTFRPREEMRHEMRAKMHDMRAEMKTEGKELHDKFKEDRKDMRDDHRAEGKAHHEKCKADMQAAEGDAAKDAVLAKCRAEADAMRKKFFDEKGEQIEKRRAEMDKHRDEMRAKRDALAKDVPAAK
;
A
#
# COMPACT_ATOMS: atom_id res chain seq x y z
N MET A 1 0.81 14.23 -93.98
CA MET A 1 2.26 14.12 -94.23
C MET A 1 2.93 13.82 -92.90
N LYS A 2 3.32 12.56 -92.63
CA LYS A 2 4.70 12.03 -92.81
C LYS A 2 5.72 12.89 -92.03
N THR A 3 6.00 12.49 -90.78
CA THR A 3 7.21 11.77 -90.31
C THR A 3 8.40 12.69 -90.02
N TYR A 4 8.76 12.82 -88.75
CA TYR A 4 10.16 12.83 -88.31
C TYR A 4 10.27 12.07 -86.99
N LEU A 5 10.78 10.85 -87.10
CA LEU A 5 11.43 10.12 -86.02
C LEU A 5 12.79 10.77 -85.79
N ILE A 6 13.09 11.18 -84.56
CA ILE A 6 14.46 11.08 -84.03
C ILE A 6 14.36 10.46 -82.64
N ALA A 7 15.00 9.31 -82.54
CA ALA A 7 15.20 8.55 -81.33
C ALA A 7 16.18 9.25 -80.39
N ALA A 8 15.86 9.23 -79.10
CA ALA A 8 16.87 9.25 -78.04
C ALA A 8 16.33 8.37 -76.91
N ALA A 9 16.67 7.08 -77.00
CA ALA A 9 16.63 6.18 -75.87
C ALA A 9 17.73 6.58 -74.88
N LEU A 10 17.39 6.59 -73.59
CA LEU A 10 18.21 6.37 -72.38
C LEU A 10 17.30 6.76 -71.20
N ALA A 11 16.41 5.88 -70.75
CA ALA A 11 16.71 4.84 -69.76
C ALA A 11 17.51 5.37 -68.56
N SER A 12 16.82 5.33 -67.41
CA SER A 12 17.37 5.08 -66.08
C SER A 12 17.83 6.28 -65.25
N ALA A 13 17.28 6.28 -64.02
CA ALA A 13 17.75 6.95 -62.82
C ALA A 13 17.65 8.48 -62.79
N LEU A 14 16.61 8.96 -62.10
CA LEU A 14 16.70 10.05 -61.10
C LEU A 14 15.33 10.15 -60.38
N VAL A 15 14.92 9.08 -59.70
CA VAL A 15 14.12 9.24 -58.48
C VAL A 15 15.13 9.65 -57.43
N LEU A 16 15.37 10.96 -57.30
CA LEU A 16 15.99 11.51 -56.11
C LEU A 16 14.88 11.86 -55.10
N PRO A 17 15.12 11.57 -53.81
CA PRO A 17 14.11 11.59 -52.80
C PRO A 17 13.81 13.04 -52.38
N ILE A 18 12.53 13.39 -52.29
CA ILE A 18 12.11 14.49 -51.44
C ILE A 18 12.26 13.99 -50.01
N VAL A 19 13.47 14.12 -49.45
CA VAL A 19 13.68 14.17 -48.01
C VAL A 19 14.39 15.49 -47.76
N ALA A 20 13.59 16.55 -47.75
CA ALA A 20 13.98 17.79 -47.11
C ALA A 20 13.80 17.55 -45.61
N GLU A 21 14.95 17.49 -44.93
CA GLU A 21 15.19 17.97 -43.58
C GLU A 21 13.93 18.25 -42.74
N ASP A 22 13.56 17.28 -41.90
CA ASP A 22 12.89 17.58 -40.65
C ASP A 22 13.78 17.14 -39.50
N ALA A 23 14.19 18.15 -38.73
CA ALA A 23 14.70 18.09 -37.38
C ALA A 23 15.85 17.11 -37.11
N ALA A 24 17.06 17.67 -37.04
CA ALA A 24 18.06 17.27 -36.07
C ALA A 24 17.49 17.43 -34.63
N GLY A 25 16.62 16.51 -34.23
CA GLY A 25 16.32 16.20 -32.86
C GLY A 25 17.01 14.89 -32.54
N THR A 26 18.09 14.93 -31.77
CA THR A 26 18.67 13.75 -31.14
C THR A 26 17.69 13.19 -30.11
N GLY A 27 16.63 12.55 -30.59
CA GLY A 27 15.75 11.69 -29.83
C GLY A 27 16.03 10.27 -30.28
N THR A 28 16.68 9.47 -29.44
CA THR A 28 16.82 8.04 -29.67
C THR A 28 15.43 7.42 -29.83
N PHE A 29 15.06 7.05 -31.05
CA PHE A 29 13.83 6.31 -31.32
C PHE A 29 13.96 4.92 -30.68
N ARG A 30 13.41 4.75 -29.48
CA ARG A 30 13.31 3.43 -28.83
C ARG A 30 12.15 2.65 -29.46
N PRO A 31 12.36 1.39 -29.86
CA PRO A 31 11.29 0.52 -30.31
C PRO A 31 10.18 0.43 -29.24
N ARG A 32 8.92 0.56 -29.66
CA ARG A 32 7.72 0.51 -28.79
C ARG A 32 7.65 -0.75 -27.92
N GLU A 33 8.23 -1.86 -28.35
CA GLU A 33 8.28 -3.11 -27.58
C GLU A 33 9.25 -3.04 -26.40
N GLU A 34 10.42 -2.43 -26.57
CA GLU A 34 11.40 -2.24 -25.48
C GLU A 34 10.81 -1.36 -24.38
N MET A 35 10.14 -0.27 -24.77
CA MET A 35 9.44 0.63 -23.84
C MET A 35 8.33 -0.09 -23.05
N ARG A 36 7.57 -0.99 -23.70
CA ARG A 36 6.54 -1.81 -23.04
C ARG A 36 7.13 -2.83 -22.06
N HIS A 37 8.27 -3.43 -22.41
CA HIS A 37 8.96 -4.39 -21.55
C HIS A 37 9.54 -3.72 -20.31
N GLU A 38 10.21 -2.58 -20.47
CA GLU A 38 10.73 -1.77 -19.35
C GLU A 38 9.58 -1.34 -18.41
N MET A 39 8.44 -0.93 -18.96
CA MET A 39 7.25 -0.57 -18.18
C MET A 39 6.67 -1.74 -17.40
N ARG A 40 6.56 -2.91 -18.03
CA ARG A 40 6.09 -4.12 -17.34
C ARG A 40 7.03 -4.52 -16.20
N ALA A 41 8.34 -4.41 -16.42
CA ALA A 41 9.34 -4.66 -15.39
C ALA A 41 9.17 -3.68 -14.21
N LYS A 42 9.13 -2.37 -14.46
CA LYS A 42 8.91 -1.36 -13.40
C LYS A 42 7.61 -1.57 -12.61
N MET A 43 6.52 -1.93 -13.29
CA MET A 43 5.24 -2.24 -12.63
C MET A 43 5.28 -3.55 -11.83
N HIS A 44 6.05 -4.54 -12.29
CA HIS A 44 6.27 -5.78 -11.57
C HIS A 44 7.08 -5.54 -10.30
N ASP A 45 8.16 -4.75 -10.39
CA ASP A 45 9.02 -4.43 -9.26
C ASP A 45 8.28 -3.60 -8.21
N MET A 46 7.52 -2.57 -8.64
CA MET A 46 6.65 -1.80 -7.74
C MET A 46 5.61 -2.69 -7.04
N ARG A 47 5.05 -3.68 -7.74
CA ARG A 47 4.10 -4.63 -7.12
C ARG A 47 4.79 -5.54 -6.11
N ALA A 48 6.02 -5.95 -6.38
CA ALA A 48 6.80 -6.77 -5.45
C ALA A 48 7.12 -5.98 -4.17
N GLU A 49 7.58 -4.74 -4.31
CA GLU A 49 7.83 -3.81 -3.19
C GLU A 49 6.55 -3.56 -2.37
N MET A 50 5.42 -3.31 -3.03
CA MET A 50 4.13 -3.13 -2.36
C MET A 50 3.73 -4.35 -1.54
N LYS A 51 3.99 -5.55 -2.07
CA LYS A 51 3.65 -6.80 -1.39
C LYS A 51 4.53 -7.01 -0.16
N THR A 52 5.81 -6.63 -0.22
CA THR A 52 6.71 -6.70 0.93
C THR A 52 6.35 -5.67 1.99
N GLU A 53 6.18 -4.40 1.61
CA GLU A 53 5.81 -3.31 2.52
C GLU A 53 4.47 -3.61 3.22
N GLY A 54 3.46 -4.06 2.48
CA GLY A 54 2.17 -4.45 3.04
C GLY A 54 2.25 -5.66 3.99
N LYS A 55 3.15 -6.60 3.73
CA LYS A 55 3.37 -7.76 4.62
C LYS A 55 4.06 -7.35 5.91
N GLU A 56 5.05 -6.46 5.85
CA GLU A 56 5.72 -5.93 7.03
C GLU A 56 4.76 -5.15 7.92
N LEU A 57 3.90 -4.30 7.34
CA LEU A 57 2.84 -3.61 8.08
C LEU A 57 1.88 -4.61 8.74
N HIS A 58 1.45 -5.64 8.00
CA HIS A 58 0.59 -6.69 8.55
C HIS A 58 1.24 -7.44 9.72
N ASP A 59 2.52 -7.79 9.61
CA ASP A 59 3.23 -8.54 10.65
C ASP A 59 3.43 -7.69 11.91
N LYS A 60 3.79 -6.41 11.78
CA LYS A 60 3.79 -5.43 12.90
C LYS A 60 2.43 -5.37 13.58
N PHE A 61 1.35 -5.22 12.81
CA PHE A 61 -0.01 -5.16 13.35
C PHE A 61 -0.47 -6.44 14.04
N LYS A 62 0.08 -7.59 13.64
CA LYS A 62 -0.20 -8.87 14.28
C LYS A 62 0.52 -8.98 15.63
N GLU A 63 1.76 -8.52 15.69
CA GLU A 63 2.55 -8.45 16.92
C GLU A 63 1.91 -7.52 17.94
N ASP A 64 1.61 -6.26 17.56
CA ASP A 64 0.94 -5.29 18.43
C ASP A 64 -0.41 -5.79 18.98
N ARG A 65 -1.12 -6.60 18.17
CA ARG A 65 -2.38 -7.19 18.60
C ARG A 65 -2.15 -8.23 19.69
N LYS A 66 -1.09 -9.04 19.55
CA LYS A 66 -0.74 -10.11 20.48
C LYS A 66 -0.29 -9.50 21.81
N ASP A 67 0.57 -8.50 21.77
CA ASP A 67 1.12 -7.81 22.95
C ASP A 67 -0.01 -7.28 23.84
N MET A 68 -0.89 -6.45 23.29
CA MET A 68 -2.07 -5.93 24.00
C MET A 68 -3.01 -7.02 24.55
N ARG A 69 -3.11 -8.17 23.87
CA ARG A 69 -3.94 -9.28 24.35
C ARG A 69 -3.29 -9.94 25.56
N ASP A 70 -1.97 -10.09 25.53
CA ASP A 70 -1.22 -10.73 26.59
C ASP A 70 -1.15 -9.80 27.83
N ASP A 71 -0.99 -8.48 27.63
CA ASP A 71 -1.09 -7.45 28.69
C ASP A 71 -2.45 -7.46 29.37
N HIS A 72 -3.55 -7.34 28.60
CA HIS A 72 -4.89 -7.34 29.17
C HIS A 72 -5.23 -8.68 29.87
N ARG A 73 -4.64 -9.78 29.40
CA ARG A 73 -4.78 -11.08 30.07
C ARG A 73 -4.04 -11.10 31.41
N ALA A 74 -2.87 -10.48 31.50
CA ALA A 74 -2.13 -10.35 32.75
C ALA A 74 -2.88 -9.43 33.73
N GLU A 75 -3.38 -8.29 33.29
CA GLU A 75 -4.18 -7.37 34.10
C GLU A 75 -5.46 -8.03 34.62
N GLY A 76 -6.19 -8.75 33.76
CA GLY A 76 -7.40 -9.47 34.15
C GLY A 76 -7.13 -10.56 35.20
N LYS A 77 -6.00 -11.26 35.10
CA LYS A 77 -5.57 -12.23 36.11
C LYS A 77 -5.22 -11.56 37.45
N ALA A 78 -4.45 -10.46 37.40
CA ALA A 78 -4.10 -9.72 38.60
C ALA A 78 -5.33 -9.18 39.33
N HIS A 79 -6.29 -8.62 38.57
CA HIS A 79 -7.57 -8.17 39.11
C HIS A 79 -8.39 -9.33 39.70
N HIS A 80 -8.41 -10.50 39.06
CA HIS A 80 -9.09 -11.68 39.59
C HIS A 80 -8.51 -12.15 40.93
N GLU A 81 -7.18 -12.26 41.03
CA GLU A 81 -6.51 -12.67 42.27
C GLU A 81 -6.73 -11.63 43.39
N LYS A 82 -6.65 -10.34 43.07
CA LYS A 82 -6.98 -9.26 44.02
C LYS A 82 -8.41 -9.39 44.53
N CYS A 83 -9.38 -9.53 43.65
CA CYS A 83 -10.78 -9.67 44.04
C CYS A 83 -11.02 -10.93 44.90
N LYS A 84 -10.35 -12.03 44.57
CA LYS A 84 -10.42 -13.27 45.35
C LYS A 84 -9.85 -13.08 46.75
N ALA A 85 -8.72 -12.40 46.89
CA ALA A 85 -8.13 -12.08 48.19
C ALA A 85 -9.05 -11.17 49.02
N ASP A 86 -9.61 -10.12 48.41
CA ASP A 86 -10.54 -9.20 49.08
C ASP A 86 -11.82 -9.92 49.53
N MET A 87 -12.32 -10.88 48.74
CA MET A 87 -13.47 -11.71 49.10
C MET A 87 -13.18 -12.66 50.27
N GLN A 88 -11.94 -13.16 50.39
CA GLN A 88 -11.52 -14.00 51.52
C GLN A 88 -11.32 -13.19 52.80
N ALA A 89 -10.88 -11.93 52.68
CA ALA A 89 -10.70 -11.01 53.80
C ALA A 89 -12.01 -10.38 54.29
N ALA A 90 -13.06 -10.38 53.47
CA ALA A 90 -14.36 -9.82 53.82
C ALA A 90 -15.15 -10.72 54.80
N GLU A 91 -15.46 -10.19 55.98
CA GLU A 91 -16.29 -10.86 56.98
C GLU A 91 -17.76 -10.46 56.85
N GLY A 92 -18.63 -11.46 56.73
CA GLY A 92 -20.07 -11.27 56.57
C GLY A 92 -20.51 -11.02 55.12
N ASP A 93 -21.78 -11.31 54.86
CA ASP A 93 -22.33 -11.29 53.50
C ASP A 93 -22.39 -9.87 52.90
N ALA A 94 -22.72 -8.86 53.73
CA ALA A 94 -22.75 -7.46 53.28
C ALA A 94 -21.38 -6.95 52.82
N ALA A 95 -20.29 -7.36 53.48
CA ALA A 95 -18.93 -6.97 53.09
C ALA A 95 -18.51 -7.66 51.77
N LYS A 96 -18.85 -8.95 51.63
CA LYS A 96 -18.60 -9.71 50.40
C LYS A 96 -19.38 -9.16 49.21
N ASP A 97 -20.63 -8.76 49.40
CA ASP A 97 -21.43 -8.12 48.36
C ASP A 97 -20.82 -6.79 47.91
N ALA A 98 -20.31 -5.99 48.86
CA ALA A 98 -19.61 -4.75 48.55
C ALA A 98 -18.30 -4.99 47.77
N VAL A 99 -17.54 -6.04 48.12
CA VAL A 99 -16.34 -6.45 47.35
C VAL A 99 -16.72 -6.89 45.95
N LEU A 100 -17.73 -7.75 45.80
CA LEU A 100 -18.22 -8.19 44.48
C LEU A 100 -18.65 -7.01 43.60
N ALA A 101 -19.37 -6.04 44.16
CA ALA A 101 -19.79 -4.84 43.44
C ALA A 101 -18.58 -4.02 42.95
N LYS A 102 -17.58 -3.82 43.81
CA LYS A 102 -16.33 -3.12 43.44
C LYS A 102 -15.57 -3.86 42.34
N CYS A 103 -15.37 -5.17 42.49
CA CYS A 103 -14.66 -5.97 41.50
C CYS A 103 -15.37 -6.00 40.14
N ARG A 104 -16.71 -6.02 40.14
CA ARG A 104 -17.48 -5.92 38.88
C ARG A 104 -17.25 -4.58 38.21
N ALA A 105 -17.33 -3.48 38.98
CA ALA A 105 -17.07 -2.15 38.45
C ALA A 105 -15.64 -1.97 37.93
N GLU A 106 -14.63 -2.49 38.65
CA GLU A 106 -13.23 -2.49 38.22
C GLU A 106 -13.03 -3.33 36.95
N ALA A 107 -13.65 -4.52 36.86
CA ALA A 107 -13.62 -5.36 35.67
C ALA A 107 -14.29 -4.72 34.44
N ASP A 108 -15.45 -4.06 34.64
CA ASP A 108 -16.15 -3.35 33.56
C ASP A 108 -15.34 -2.13 33.10
N ALA A 109 -14.68 -1.41 34.02
CA ALA A 109 -13.79 -0.31 33.68
C ALA A 109 -12.57 -0.79 32.87
N MET A 110 -11.97 -1.92 33.26
CA MET A 110 -10.86 -2.54 32.52
C MET A 110 -11.29 -2.96 31.12
N ARG A 111 -12.45 -3.62 30.98
CA ARG A 111 -13.02 -3.96 29.67
C ARG A 111 -13.25 -2.72 28.80
N LYS A 112 -13.81 -1.65 29.37
CA LYS A 112 -14.04 -0.40 28.66
C LYS A 112 -12.73 0.20 28.14
N LYS A 113 -11.73 0.34 29.00
CA LYS A 113 -10.40 0.83 28.61
C LYS A 113 -9.80 0.00 27.47
N PHE A 114 -9.91 -1.32 27.54
CA PHE A 114 -9.44 -2.20 26.47
C PHE A 114 -10.14 -1.92 25.13
N PHE A 115 -11.45 -1.70 25.13
CA PHE A 115 -12.17 -1.37 23.89
C PHE A 115 -11.79 0.01 23.36
N ASP A 116 -11.61 1.00 24.24
CA ASP A 116 -11.19 2.35 23.85
C ASP A 116 -9.79 2.32 23.23
N GLU A 117 -8.81 1.67 23.89
CA GLU A 117 -7.44 1.51 23.37
C GLU A 117 -7.39 0.70 22.06
N LYS A 118 -8.19 -0.37 21.94
CA LYS A 118 -8.32 -1.12 20.69
C LYS A 118 -8.94 -0.26 19.59
N GLY A 119 -9.92 0.57 19.91
CA GLY A 119 -10.52 1.54 19.00
C GLY A 119 -9.48 2.52 18.47
N GLU A 120 -8.71 3.14 19.35
CA GLU A 120 -7.63 4.06 18.99
C GLU A 120 -6.57 3.39 18.11
N GLN A 121 -6.19 2.15 18.41
CA GLN A 121 -5.26 1.39 17.58
C GLN A 121 -5.83 1.10 16.18
N ILE A 122 -7.11 0.76 16.09
CA ILE A 122 -7.76 0.52 14.79
C ILE A 122 -7.76 1.80 13.95
N GLU A 123 -8.03 2.95 14.56
CA GLU A 123 -7.99 4.24 13.86
C GLU A 123 -6.57 4.61 13.42
N LYS A 124 -5.55 4.40 14.28
CA LYS A 124 -4.14 4.56 13.88
C LYS A 124 -3.77 3.66 12.70
N ARG A 125 -4.18 2.38 12.73
CA ARG A 125 -3.96 1.42 11.64
C ARG A 125 -4.64 1.86 10.34
N ARG A 126 -5.88 2.36 10.41
CA ARG A 126 -6.60 2.89 9.24
C ARG A 126 -5.84 4.07 8.63
N ALA A 127 -5.39 5.01 9.45
CA ALA A 127 -4.61 6.16 9.00
C ALA A 127 -3.28 5.76 8.36
N GLU A 128 -2.57 4.77 8.91
CA GLU A 128 -1.33 4.25 8.31
C GLU A 128 -1.58 3.55 6.96
N MET A 129 -2.65 2.76 6.88
CA MET A 129 -3.06 2.11 5.63
C MET A 129 -3.48 3.12 4.56
N ASP A 130 -4.17 4.20 4.95
CA ASP A 130 -4.56 5.27 4.03
C ASP A 130 -3.34 6.04 3.53
N LYS A 131 -2.38 6.38 4.40
CA LYS A 131 -1.10 6.99 3.99
C LYS A 131 -0.33 6.10 3.03
N HIS A 132 -0.19 4.82 3.37
CA HIS A 132 0.47 3.86 2.49
C HIS A 132 -0.26 3.78 1.13
N ARG A 133 -1.59 3.75 1.12
CA ARG A 133 -2.37 3.75 -0.12
C ARG A 133 -2.16 5.02 -0.96
N ASP A 134 -2.07 6.19 -0.33
CA ASP A 134 -1.82 7.45 -1.03
C ASP A 134 -0.39 7.53 -1.59
N GLU A 135 0.60 7.05 -0.84
CA GLU A 135 1.97 6.88 -1.33
C GLU A 135 2.00 5.93 -2.53
N MET A 136 1.28 4.82 -2.48
CA MET A 136 1.20 3.86 -3.60
C MET A 136 0.50 4.47 -4.82
N ARG A 137 -0.53 5.29 -4.63
CA ARG A 137 -1.17 6.04 -5.72
C ARG A 137 -0.20 7.03 -6.35
N ALA A 138 0.56 7.77 -5.54
CA ALA A 138 1.56 8.72 -6.03
C ALA A 138 2.68 8.02 -6.83
N LYS A 139 3.21 6.89 -6.33
CA LYS A 139 4.21 6.06 -7.05
C LYS A 139 3.66 5.60 -8.41
N ARG A 140 2.42 5.12 -8.45
CA ARG A 140 1.75 4.69 -9.68
C ARG A 140 1.53 5.84 -10.66
N ASP A 141 1.08 7.00 -10.18
CA ASP A 141 0.78 8.15 -11.02
C ASP A 141 2.07 8.81 -11.55
N ALA A 142 3.19 8.72 -10.82
CA ALA A 142 4.52 9.10 -11.32
C ALA A 142 4.98 8.18 -12.47
N LEU A 143 4.86 6.85 -12.29
CA LEU A 143 5.13 5.88 -13.35
C LEU A 143 4.26 6.11 -14.60
N ALA A 144 3.01 6.54 -14.43
CA ALA A 144 2.11 6.84 -15.54
C ALA A 144 2.52 8.10 -16.33
N LYS A 145 3.19 9.07 -15.71
CA LYS A 145 3.68 10.29 -16.38
C LYS A 145 4.92 10.04 -17.22
N ASP A 146 5.71 9.02 -16.87
CA ASP A 146 6.85 8.55 -17.67
C ASP A 146 6.43 7.73 -18.91
N VAL A 147 5.12 7.58 -19.16
CA VAL A 147 4.60 7.02 -20.41
C VAL A 147 4.64 8.11 -21.49
N PRO A 148 5.55 8.07 -22.47
CA PRO A 148 5.43 8.96 -23.61
C PRO A 148 4.11 8.62 -24.31
N ALA A 149 3.27 9.65 -24.49
CA ALA A 149 2.01 9.52 -25.20
C ALA A 149 2.28 8.92 -26.58
N ALA A 150 1.84 7.69 -26.80
CA ALA A 150 1.79 7.12 -28.14
C ALA A 150 0.77 7.96 -28.93
N LYS A 151 1.25 8.95 -29.68
CA LYS A 151 0.53 9.56 -30.79
C LYS A 151 0.89 8.80 -32.06
#